data_AF-A0A4X2KL10-F1
#
_entry.id   AF-A0A4X2KL10-F1
#
_cell.length_a   1.000
_cell.length_b   1.000
_cell.length_c   1.000
_cell.angle_alpha   90.00
_cell.angle_beta   90.00
_cell.angle_gamma   90.00
#
_symmetry.space_group_name_H-M   'P 1'
#
loop_
_entity.id
_entity.type
_entity.pdbx_description
1 polymer ?
#
loop_
_entity_poly.entity_id
_entity_poly.type
_entity_poly.pdbx_seq_one_letter_code
_entity_poly.pdbx_strand_id
1 'polypeptide(L)'
;MMVYLENPRESTKKLLEIINFSKVSRYKINLHKSSAFLYITNKAHQEEIEREIPLKITVDNIKYFEVCLVRQTQEQYEYNYKTLFTQIKSALHNWKNFHC
;
A
#
# COMPACT_ATOMS: atom_id res chain seq x y z
N MET A 1 3.20 -10.02 -4.59
CA MET A 1 1.85 -9.43 -4.60
C MET A 1 1.75 -8.47 -3.44
N MET A 2 1.25 -7.26 -3.66
CA MET A 2 0.90 -6.34 -2.58
C MET A 2 -0.60 -6.11 -2.63
N VAL A 3 -1.27 -6.19 -1.49
CA VAL A 3 -2.73 -6.06 -1.39
C VAL A 3 -3.10 -5.08 -0.29
N TYR A 4 -4.14 -4.29 -0.53
CA TYR A 4 -4.77 -3.42 0.47
C TYR A 4 -6.19 -3.94 0.72
N LEU A 5 -6.49 -4.29 1.96
CA LEU A 5 -7.82 -4.77 2.36
C LEU A 5 -8.55 -3.64 3.09
N GLU A 6 -9.46 -2.97 2.37
CA GLU A 6 -10.29 -1.90 2.93
C GLU A 6 -11.29 -2.44 3.98
N ASN A 7 -11.86 -3.62 3.71
CA ASN A 7 -12.73 -4.35 4.63
C ASN A 7 -12.09 -5.71 4.92
N PRO A 8 -11.10 -5.80 5.82
CA PRO A 8 -10.32 -7.03 6.02
C PRO A 8 -11.18 -8.25 6.31
N ARG A 9 -12.20 -8.12 7.15
CA ARG A 9 -13.09 -9.23 7.54
C ARG A 9 -13.77 -9.91 6.33
N GLU A 10 -14.35 -9.12 5.44
CA GLU A 10 -15.03 -9.64 4.24
C GLU A 10 -14.03 -10.04 3.14
N SER A 11 -12.91 -9.32 3.04
CA SER A 11 -11.98 -9.46 1.93
C SER A 11 -10.97 -10.61 2.12
N THR A 12 -10.68 -11.02 3.36
CA THR A 12 -9.74 -12.11 3.67
C THR A 12 -10.12 -13.40 2.95
N LYS A 13 -11.41 -13.78 2.98
CA LYS A 13 -11.87 -15.01 2.31
C LYS A 13 -11.55 -15.00 0.81
N LYS A 14 -11.85 -13.89 0.12
CA LYS A 14 -11.56 -13.73 -1.31
C LYS A 14 -10.06 -13.73 -1.61
N LEU A 15 -9.25 -13.15 -0.71
CA LEU A 15 -7.79 -13.21 -0.83
C LEU A 15 -7.27 -14.65 -0.74
N LEU A 16 -7.80 -15.45 0.19
CA LEU A 16 -7.42 -16.86 0.34
C LEU A 16 -7.80 -17.68 -0.89
N GLU A 17 -8.95 -17.42 -1.51
CA GLU A 17 -9.36 -18.04 -2.78
C GLU A 17 -8.37 -17.73 -3.91
N ILE A 18 -7.92 -16.47 -4.04
CA ILE A 18 -6.91 -16.07 -5.04
C ILE A 18 -5.57 -16.78 -4.77
N ILE A 19 -5.14 -16.84 -3.52
CA ILE A 19 -3.90 -17.54 -3.14
C ILE A 19 -4.02 -19.03 -3.46
N ASN A 20 -5.17 -19.66 -3.21
CA ASN A 20 -5.37 -21.07 -3.53
C ASN A 20 -5.41 -21.31 -5.04
N PHE A 21 -6.10 -20.44 -5.79
CA PHE A 21 -6.10 -20.48 -7.27
C PHE A 21 -4.68 -20.31 -7.84
N SER A 22 -3.84 -19.49 -7.21
CA SER A 22 -2.44 -19.31 -7.62
C SER A 22 -1.60 -20.60 -7.55
N LYS A 23 -2.01 -21.59 -6.75
CA LYS A 23 -1.33 -22.89 -6.62
C LYS A 23 -1.64 -23.83 -7.80
N VAL A 24 -2.84 -23.75 -8.36
CA VAL A 24 -3.27 -24.58 -9.50
C VAL A 24 -3.02 -23.90 -10.84
N SER A 25 -3.04 -22.57 -10.86
CA SER A 25 -2.63 -21.80 -12.03
C SER A 25 -1.11 -21.80 -12.18
N ARG A 26 -0.61 -21.46 -13.38
CA ARG A 26 0.82 -21.29 -13.64
C ARG A 26 1.41 -20.01 -13.01
N TYR A 27 0.60 -19.22 -12.29
CA TYR A 27 0.98 -17.93 -11.71
C TYR A 27 1.19 -18.06 -10.19
N LYS A 28 2.29 -18.71 -9.79
CA LYS A 28 2.62 -18.92 -8.37
C LYS A 28 2.88 -17.61 -7.64
N ILE A 29 2.11 -17.31 -6.61
CA ILE A 29 2.36 -16.18 -5.71
C ILE A 29 3.51 -16.53 -4.76
N ASN A 30 4.53 -15.67 -4.71
CA ASN A 30 5.59 -15.78 -3.71
C ASN A 30 5.14 -15.13 -2.40
N LEU A 31 4.72 -15.93 -1.43
CA LEU A 31 4.21 -15.44 -0.14
C LEU A 31 5.26 -14.64 0.64
N HIS A 32 6.55 -15.03 0.58
CA HIS A 32 7.63 -14.31 1.28
C HIS A 32 7.90 -12.90 0.72
N LYS A 33 7.70 -12.71 -0.59
CA LYS A 33 7.83 -11.40 -1.25
C LYS A 33 6.50 -10.65 -1.33
N SER A 34 5.44 -11.21 -0.76
CA SER A 34 4.11 -10.61 -0.81
C SER A 34 3.75 -10.04 0.55
N SER A 35 3.01 -8.93 0.53
CA SER A 35 2.55 -8.29 1.76
C SER A 35 1.14 -7.75 1.62
N ALA A 36 0.52 -7.48 2.77
CA ALA A 36 -0.80 -6.91 2.85
C ALA A 36 -0.83 -5.69 3.79
N PHE A 37 -1.66 -4.71 3.44
CA PHE A 37 -2.13 -3.66 4.31
C PHE A 37 -3.56 -3.93 4.72
N LEU A 38 -3.86 -3.75 6.00
CA LEU A 38 -5.21 -3.89 6.56
C LEU A 38 -5.72 -2.52 6.99
N TYR A 39 -6.84 -2.08 6.39
CA TYR A 39 -7.57 -0.92 6.89
C TYR A 39 -8.47 -1.35 8.04
N ILE A 40 -7.91 -1.37 9.24
CA ILE A 40 -8.62 -1.70 10.47
C ILE A 40 -8.13 -0.81 11.59
N THR A 41 -9.01 -0.34 12.46
CA THR A 41 -8.62 0.52 13.59
C THR A 41 -8.59 -0.25 14.91
N ASN A 42 -9.37 -1.33 15.01
CA ASN A 42 -9.43 -2.17 16.21
C ASN A 42 -8.27 -3.19 16.21
N LYS A 43 -7.43 -3.12 17.25
CA LYS A 43 -6.25 -3.99 17.42
C LYS A 43 -6.62 -5.47 17.59
N ALA A 44 -7.68 -5.80 18.33
CA ALA A 44 -8.09 -7.18 18.57
C ALA A 44 -8.54 -7.85 17.26
N HIS A 45 -9.36 -7.16 16.46
CA HIS A 45 -9.75 -7.66 15.14
C HIS A 45 -8.57 -7.68 14.15
N GLN A 46 -7.60 -6.78 14.29
CA GLN A 46 -6.38 -6.84 13.50
C GLN A 46 -5.67 -8.17 13.76
N GLU A 47 -5.32 -8.47 15.02
CA GLU A 47 -4.61 -9.70 15.39
C GLU A 47 -5.35 -10.99 14.95
N GLU A 48 -6.68 -11.00 14.98
CA GLU A 48 -7.49 -12.10 14.45
C GLU A 48 -7.25 -12.30 12.95
N ILE A 49 -7.37 -11.24 12.15
CA ILE A 49 -7.18 -11.29 10.70
C ILE A 49 -5.72 -11.59 10.32
N GLU A 50 -4.75 -11.06 11.07
CA GLU A 50 -3.33 -11.34 10.82
C GLU A 50 -2.99 -12.83 10.96
N ARG A 51 -3.70 -13.58 11.82
CA ARG A 51 -3.53 -15.04 11.97
C ARG A 51 -4.10 -15.83 10.79
N GLU A 52 -5.10 -15.29 10.08
CA GLU A 52 -5.73 -15.94 8.94
C GLU A 52 -4.98 -15.73 7.63
N ILE A 53 -4.34 -14.57 7.47
CA ILE A 53 -3.69 -14.18 6.22
C ILE A 53 -2.25 -14.74 6.16
N PRO A 54 -1.88 -15.54 5.14
CA PRO A 54 -0.54 -16.12 5.01
C PRO A 54 0.48 -15.14 4.38
N LEU A 55 0.20 -13.83 4.43
CA LEU A 55 1.05 -12.77 3.88
C LEU A 55 1.65 -11.96 5.02
N LYS A 56 2.83 -11.38 4.79
CA LYS A 56 3.40 -10.42 5.74
C LYS A 56 2.50 -9.19 5.82
N ILE A 57 2.01 -8.89 7.01
CA ILE A 57 1.26 -7.65 7.26
C ILE A 57 2.26 -6.51 7.42
N THR A 58 2.09 -5.45 6.64
CA THR A 58 2.93 -4.25 6.71
C THR A 58 2.16 -3.16 7.47
N VAL A 59 2.82 -2.55 8.45
CA VAL A 59 2.21 -1.54 9.32
C VAL A 59 2.63 -0.13 8.91
N ASP A 60 3.87 0.04 8.46
CA ASP A 60 4.46 1.35 8.16
C ASP A 60 4.10 1.83 6.74
N ASN A 61 4.98 1.54 5.78
CA ASN A 61 4.82 1.90 4.38
C ASN A 61 5.38 0.78 3.48
N ILE A 62 4.86 0.69 2.26
CA ILE A 62 5.46 -0.13 1.22
C ILE A 62 5.85 0.79 0.08
N LYS A 63 7.13 0.82 -0.27
CA LYS A 63 7.61 1.54 -1.45
C LYS A 63 7.44 0.67 -2.69
N TYR A 64 6.73 1.19 -3.68
CA TYR A 64 6.54 0.55 -4.98
C TYR A 64 6.65 1.58 -6.10
N PHE A 65 7.59 1.36 -7.04
CA PHE A 65 7.91 2.31 -8.11
C PHE A 65 8.02 3.75 -7.61
N GLU A 66 8.83 3.95 -6.56
CA GLU A 66 9.08 5.26 -5.94
C GLU A 66 7.89 5.91 -5.21
N VAL A 67 6.70 5.34 -5.30
CA VAL A 67 5.52 5.74 -4.54
C VAL A 67 5.45 4.94 -3.24
N CYS A 68 5.31 5.64 -2.12
CA CYS A 68 5.04 5.06 -0.81
C CYS A 68 3.54 4.84 -0.65
N LEU A 69 3.13 3.58 -0.58
CA LEU A 69 1.81 3.18 -0.12
C LEU A 69 1.81 3.16 1.41
N VAL A 70 0.97 4.01 2.00
CA VAL A 70 0.75 4.12 3.43
C VAL A 70 -0.64 3.59 3.79
N ARG A 71 -0.79 3.09 5.03
CA ARG A 71 -2.05 2.53 5.53
C ARG A 71 -3.19 3.55 5.50
N GLN A 72 -2.90 4.80 5.86
CA GLN A 72 -3.86 5.90 5.86
C GLN A 72 -3.76 6.67 4.55
N THR A 73 -4.82 6.62 3.74
CA THR A 73 -4.86 7.31 2.44
C THR A 73 -4.65 8.82 2.56
N GLN A 74 -5.06 9.42 3.67
CA GLN A 74 -4.84 10.84 3.96
C GLN A 74 -3.36 11.23 4.04
N GLU A 75 -2.49 10.31 4.48
CA GLU A 75 -1.04 10.56 4.59
C GLU A 75 -0.31 10.41 3.24
N GLN A 76 -0.96 9.89 2.20
CA GLN A 76 -0.34 9.68 0.89
C GLN A 76 0.15 10.97 0.26
N TYR A 77 -0.57 12.08 0.46
CA TYR A 77 -0.17 13.39 -0.05
C TYR A 77 1.14 13.87 0.57
N GLU A 78 1.24 13.78 1.89
CA GLU A 78 2.43 14.18 2.64
C GLU A 78 3.64 13.34 2.25
N TYR A 79 3.46 12.02 2.11
CA TYR A 79 4.54 11.09 1.76
C TYR A 79 5.01 11.19 0.31
N ASN A 80 4.12 11.43 -0.65
CA ASN A 80 4.45 11.30 -2.07
C ASN A 80 4.49 12.63 -2.81
N TYR A 81 3.60 13.57 -2.48
CA TYR A 81 3.32 14.71 -3.37
C TYR A 81 3.77 16.05 -2.81
N LYS A 82 3.80 16.23 -1.49
CA LYS A 82 4.12 17.53 -0.87
C LYS A 82 5.47 18.09 -1.31
N THR A 83 6.51 17.26 -1.28
CA THR A 83 7.87 17.67 -1.69
C THR A 83 7.91 18.04 -3.17
N LEU A 84 7.34 17.19 -4.03
CA LEU A 84 7.27 17.43 -5.47
C LEU A 84 6.50 18.72 -5.78
N PHE A 85 5.37 18.94 -5.12
CA PHE A 85 4.57 20.14 -5.29
C PHE A 85 5.31 21.41 -4.87
N THR A 86 6.11 21.33 -3.79
CA THR A 86 6.97 22.43 -3.34
C THR A 86 8.06 22.74 -4.36
N GLN A 87 8.68 21.72 -4.94
CA GLN A 87 9.68 21.87 -6.00
C GLN A 87 9.07 22.50 -7.26
N ILE A 88 7.89 22.05 -7.69
CA ILE A 88 7.17 22.62 -8.84
C ILE A 88 6.86 24.10 -8.59
N LYS A 89 6.36 24.46 -7.40
CA LYS A 89 6.09 25.87 -7.04
C LYS A 89 7.35 26.73 -7.10
N SER A 90 8.47 26.23 -6.57
CA SER A 90 9.75 26.93 -6.60
C SER A 90 10.25 27.11 -8.03
N ALA A 91 10.16 26.06 -8.86
CA ALA A 91 10.54 26.12 -10.27
C ALA A 91 9.71 27.18 -11.02
N LEU A 92 8.38 27.16 -10.89
CA LEU A 92 7.50 28.14 -11.54
C LEU A 92 7.82 29.59 -11.12
N HIS A 93 8.13 29.81 -9.84
CA HIS A 93 8.55 31.13 -9.34
C HIS A 93 9.85 31.60 -10.01
N ASN A 94 10.85 30.71 -10.13
CA ASN A 94 12.12 31.04 -10.76
C ASN A 94 11.96 31.35 -12.26
N TRP A 95 11.11 30.58 -12.96
CA TRP A 95 10.79 30.81 -14.37
C TRP A 95 10.12 32.16 -14.60
N LYS A 96 9.22 32.57 -13.71
CA LYS A 96 8.55 33.88 -13.79
C LYS A 96 9.52 35.06 -13.65
N ASN A 97 10.58 34.89 -12.86
CA ASN A 97 11.58 35.92 -12.58
C ASN A 97 12.84 35.78 -13.45
N PHE A 98 12.81 34.90 -14.45
CA PHE A 98 13.90 34.75 -15.38
C PHE A 98 13.88 35.92 -16.36
N HIS A 99 14.87 36.80 -16.26
CA HIS A 99 15.13 37.80 -17.28
C HIS A 99 16.04 37.19 -18.33
N CYS A 100 15.60 37.23 -19.61
CA CYS A 100 16.38 36.75 -20.75
C CYS A 100 17.70 37.50 -20.91
#